data_AF-A0ABD6B988-F1
#
_entry.id   AF-A0ABD6B988-F1
#
_cell.length_a   1.000
_cell.length_b   1.000
_cell.length_c   1.000
_cell.angle_alpha   90.00
_cell.angle_beta   90.00
_cell.angle_gamma   90.00
#
_symmetry.space_group_name_H-M   'P 1'
#
loop_
_entity.id
_entity.type
_entity.pdbx_description
1 polymer ?
#
loop_
_entity_poly.entity_id
_entity_poly.type
_entity_poly.pdbx_seq_one_letter_code
_entity_poly.pdbx_strand_id
1 'polypeptide(L)'
;RTVTVSLVLCGVALAGAVAAGEAGFGAGFVVLIGAAALFRAPVFAVFPNIVADYYGRTYSSENYAALYTGKLFGGVLGGTVASGLVLVIGWSASFAIGAVLAVLAGVAMVFLRPTAAAN
;
A
#
# COMPACT_ATOMS: atom_id res chain seq x y z
N ARG A 1 13.13 -2.24 -5.09
CA ARG A 1 13.56 -2.54 -3.71
C ARG A 1 12.99 -1.55 -2.69
N THR A 2 13.12 -0.23 -2.88
CA THR A 2 12.56 0.80 -1.98
C THR A 2 11.07 0.62 -1.70
N VAL A 3 10.26 0.40 -2.75
CA VAL A 3 8.82 0.15 -2.61
C VAL A 3 8.53 -1.08 -1.74
N THR A 4 9.20 -2.20 -2.00
CA THR A 4 9.02 -3.46 -1.27
C THR A 4 9.16 -3.23 0.23
N VAL A 5 10.30 -2.63 0.63
CA VAL A 5 10.59 -2.35 2.04
C VAL A 5 9.56 -1.38 2.62
N SER A 6 9.24 -0.32 1.88
CA SER A 6 8.27 0.69 2.33
C SER A 6 6.88 0.10 2.55
N LEU A 7 6.36 -0.71 1.63
CA LEU A 7 5.04 -1.32 1.76
C LEU A 7 4.99 -2.37 2.88
N VAL A 8 6.06 -3.16 3.06
CA VAL A 8 6.15 -4.09 4.19
C VAL A 8 6.16 -3.33 5.51
N LEU A 9 6.97 -2.28 5.63
CA LEU A 9 7.00 -1.43 6.83
C LEU A 9 5.66 -0.71 7.07
N CYS A 10 4.97 -0.30 6.01
CA CYS A 10 3.61 0.25 6.10
C CYS A 10 2.64 -0.75 6.73
N GLY A 11 2.65 -2.01 6.26
CA GLY A 11 1.79 -3.05 6.80
C GLY A 11 2.15 -3.42 8.24
N VAL A 12 3.44 -3.54 8.56
CA VAL A 12 3.92 -3.82 9.93
C VAL A 12 3.54 -2.68 10.88
N ALA A 13 3.73 -1.42 10.48
CA ALA A 13 3.34 -0.27 11.26
C ALA A 13 1.82 -0.22 11.48
N LEU A 14 1.02 -0.56 10.47
CA LEU A 14 -0.43 -0.63 10.60
C LEU A 14 -0.87 -1.75 11.55
N ALA A 15 -0.27 -2.94 11.48
CA ALA A 15 -0.52 -4.03 12.43
C ALA A 15 -0.13 -3.63 13.87
N GLY A 16 1.00 -2.95 14.02
CA GLY A 16 1.41 -2.38 15.31
C GLY A 16 0.42 -1.33 15.83
N ALA A 17 -0.12 -0.49 14.96
CA ALA A 17 -1.15 0.48 15.34
C ALA A 17 -2.41 -0.22 15.85
N VAL A 18 -2.86 -1.29 15.20
CA VAL A 18 -3.98 -2.12 15.68
C VAL A 18 -3.69 -2.67 17.09
N ALA A 19 -2.52 -3.27 17.29
CA ALA A 19 -2.13 -3.81 18.60
C ALA A 19 -2.05 -2.73 19.70
N ALA A 20 -1.49 -1.56 19.38
CA ALA A 20 -1.41 -0.43 20.32
C ALA A 20 -2.80 0.14 20.65
N GLY A 21 -3.71 0.17 19.67
CA GLY A 21 -5.10 0.60 19.85
C GLY A 21 -5.87 -0.32 20.79
N GLU A 22 -5.77 -1.64 20.57
CA GLU A 22 -6.38 -2.66 21.45
C GLU A 22 -5.85 -2.60 22.88
N ALA A 23 -4.56 -2.28 23.05
CA ALA A 23 -3.94 -2.12 24.37
C ALA A 23 -4.26 -0.78 25.06
N GLY A 24 -5.03 0.11 24.42
CA GLY A 24 -5.32 1.46 24.94
C GLY A 24 -4.11 2.41 24.94
N PHE A 25 -3.01 2.04 24.27
CA PHE A 25 -1.79 2.83 24.23
C PHE A 25 -1.85 3.90 23.13
N GLY A 26 -2.55 5.00 23.42
CA GLY A 26 -2.87 6.06 22.45
C GLY A 26 -1.64 6.70 21.77
N ALA A 27 -0.57 6.96 22.52
CA ALA A 27 0.66 7.53 21.94
C ALA A 27 1.32 6.57 20.93
N GLY A 28 1.39 5.27 21.26
CA GLY A 28 1.90 4.25 20.35
C GLY A 28 1.06 4.12 19.09
N PHE A 29 -0.27 4.14 19.23
CA PHE A 29 -1.19 4.14 18.10
C PHE A 29 -0.90 5.31 17.13
N VAL A 30 -0.80 6.54 17.65
CA VAL A 30 -0.56 7.75 16.83
C VAL A 30 0.77 7.68 16.09
N VAL A 31 1.84 7.26 16.77
CA VAL A 31 3.16 7.12 16.14
C VAL A 31 3.14 6.07 15.03
N LEU A 32 2.52 4.91 15.30
CA LEU A 32 2.49 3.79 14.36
C LEU A 32 1.59 4.06 13.16
N ILE A 33 0.43 4.71 13.34
CA ILE A 33 -0.42 5.09 12.21
C ILE A 33 0.24 6.18 11.36
N GLY A 34 0.94 7.12 11.99
CA GLY A 34 1.77 8.12 11.28
C GLY A 34 2.89 7.47 10.48
N ALA A 35 3.58 6.48 11.06
CA ALA A 35 4.60 5.70 10.36
C ALA A 35 4.00 4.92 9.18
N ALA A 36 2.82 4.30 9.34
CA ALA A 36 2.12 3.64 8.24
C ALA A 36 1.80 4.61 7.09
N ALA A 37 1.32 5.82 7.41
CA ALA A 37 1.07 6.86 6.42
C ALA A 37 2.36 7.31 5.69
N LEU A 38 3.46 7.49 6.44
CA LEU A 38 4.77 7.84 5.90
C LEU A 38 5.27 6.76 4.92
N PHE A 39 5.26 5.50 5.33
CA PHE A 39 5.76 4.39 4.51
C PHE A 39 4.87 4.06 3.31
N ARG A 40 3.64 4.57 3.26
CA ARG A 40 2.81 4.49 2.05
C ARG A 40 3.28 5.47 0.97
N ALA A 41 3.93 6.58 1.34
CA ALA A 41 4.24 7.69 0.41
C ALA A 41 5.17 7.32 -0.77
N PRO A 42 6.25 6.54 -0.60
CA PRO A 42 7.20 6.28 -1.70
C PRO A 42 6.59 5.62 -2.94
N VAL A 43 5.50 4.88 -2.78
CA VAL A 43 4.75 4.26 -3.88
C VAL A 43 4.30 5.29 -4.91
N PHE A 44 3.86 6.47 -4.46
CA PHE A 44 3.32 7.51 -5.35
C PHE A 44 4.40 8.14 -6.24
N ALA A 45 5.64 8.18 -5.79
CA ALA A 45 6.75 8.73 -6.56
C ALA A 45 7.44 7.68 -7.45
N VAL A 46 7.52 6.43 -6.99
CA VAL A 46 8.32 5.39 -7.66
C VAL A 46 7.53 4.64 -8.75
N PHE A 47 6.24 4.38 -8.55
CA PHE A 47 5.45 3.59 -9.51
C PHE A 47 5.37 4.22 -10.90
N PRO A 48 5.19 5.54 -11.04
CA PRO A 48 5.17 6.15 -12.36
C PRO A 48 6.46 5.88 -13.15
N ASN A 49 7.62 6.03 -12.50
CA ASN A 49 8.91 5.76 -13.14
C ASN A 49 9.05 4.28 -13.55
N ILE A 50 8.63 3.35 -12.69
CA ILE A 50 8.63 1.91 -13.04
C ILE A 50 7.78 1.65 -14.29
N VAL A 51 6.58 2.25 -14.39
CA VAL A 51 5.73 2.07 -15.59
C VAL A 51 6.42 2.62 -16.84
N ALA A 52 7.05 3.79 -16.76
CA ALA A 52 7.80 4.35 -17.88
C ALA A 52 8.98 3.47 -18.30
N ASP A 53 9.67 2.84 -17.35
CA ASP A 53 10.82 1.97 -17.61
C ASP A 53 10.41 0.66 -18.31
N TYR A 54 9.22 0.13 -18.03
CA TYR A 54 8.71 -1.12 -18.62
C TYR A 54 7.99 -0.94 -19.96
N TYR A 55 7.21 0.12 -20.08
CA TYR A 55 6.30 0.31 -21.23
C TYR A 55 6.73 1.44 -22.16
N GLY A 56 7.84 2.12 -21.83
CA GLY A 56 8.36 3.24 -22.59
C GLY A 56 7.53 4.51 -22.42
N ARG A 57 7.94 5.56 -23.13
CA ARG A 57 7.35 6.91 -23.04
C ARG A 57 6.41 7.28 -24.20
N THR A 58 6.41 6.50 -25.28
CA THR A 58 5.60 6.78 -26.48
C THR A 58 4.10 6.86 -26.18
N TYR A 59 3.60 6.00 -25.29
CA TYR A 59 2.20 5.96 -24.83
C TYR A 59 2.13 6.20 -23.31
N SER A 60 2.90 7.17 -22.81
CA SER A 60 3.02 7.38 -21.36
C SER A 60 1.67 7.70 -20.71
N SER A 61 0.82 8.46 -21.39
CA SER A 61 -0.48 8.86 -20.88
C SER A 61 -1.42 7.66 -20.73
N GLU A 62 -1.48 6.79 -21.72
CA GLU A 62 -2.28 5.56 -21.69
C GLU A 62 -1.76 4.58 -20.63
N ASN A 63 -0.44 4.41 -20.54
CA ASN A 63 0.20 3.55 -19.56
C ASN A 63 -0.09 4.02 -18.12
N TYR A 64 -0.03 5.34 -17.87
CA TYR A 64 -0.40 5.89 -16.56
C TYR A 64 -1.90 5.82 -16.29
N ALA A 65 -2.74 6.07 -17.29
CA ALA A 65 -4.18 5.94 -17.15
C ALA A 65 -4.55 4.50 -16.75
N ALA A 66 -3.98 3.50 -17.42
CA ALA A 66 -4.15 2.10 -17.09
C ALA A 66 -3.71 1.79 -15.65
N LEU A 67 -2.53 2.24 -15.23
CA LEU A 67 -2.06 2.10 -13.84
C LEU A 67 -3.06 2.72 -12.84
N TYR A 68 -3.54 3.94 -13.12
CA TYR A 68 -4.41 4.67 -12.20
C TYR A 68 -5.85 4.18 -12.15
N THR A 69 -6.32 3.37 -13.12
CA THR A 69 -7.60 2.67 -12.98
C THR A 69 -7.65 1.84 -11.69
N GLY A 70 -6.51 1.29 -11.27
CA GLY A 70 -6.37 0.58 -9.98
C GLY A 70 -6.76 1.43 -8.76
N LYS A 71 -6.58 2.77 -8.81
CA LYS A 71 -7.02 3.67 -7.72
C LYS A 71 -8.53 3.75 -7.61
N LEU A 72 -9.28 3.58 -8.70
CA LEU A 72 -10.75 3.57 -8.66
C LEU A 72 -11.24 2.36 -7.86
N PHE A 73 -10.69 1.18 -8.17
CA PHE A 73 -10.99 -0.04 -7.43
C PHE A 73 -10.49 0.05 -5.98
N GLY A 74 -9.26 0.49 -5.76
CA GLY A 74 -8.70 0.63 -4.41
C GLY A 74 -9.39 1.70 -3.54
N GLY A 75 -9.92 2.77 -4.14
CA GLY A 75 -10.61 3.85 -3.45
C GLY A 75 -12.08 3.53 -3.18
N VAL A 76 -12.87 3.36 -4.25
CA VAL A 76 -14.32 3.18 -4.14
C VAL A 76 -14.66 1.82 -3.57
N LEU A 77 -14.10 0.73 -4.12
CA LEU A 77 -14.36 -0.61 -3.59
C LEU A 77 -13.63 -0.80 -2.27
N GLY A 78 -12.38 -0.35 -2.15
CA GLY A 78 -11.62 -0.48 -0.90
C GLY A 78 -12.31 0.20 0.28
N GLY A 79 -12.77 1.43 0.12
CA GLY A 79 -13.49 2.15 1.19
C GLY A 79 -14.83 1.51 1.54
N THR A 80 -15.60 1.09 0.53
CA THR A 80 -16.91 0.45 0.75
C THR A 80 -16.77 -0.92 1.42
N VAL A 81 -15.85 -1.75 0.93
CA VAL A 81 -15.55 -3.08 1.50
C VAL A 81 -14.97 -2.93 2.90
N ALA A 82 -14.03 -2.01 3.13
CA ALA A 82 -13.48 -1.77 4.46
C ALA A 82 -14.57 -1.32 5.45
N SER A 83 -15.46 -0.41 5.03
CA SER A 83 -16.58 0.03 5.86
C SER A 83 -17.53 -1.13 6.20
N GLY A 84 -17.86 -1.97 5.21
CA GLY A 84 -18.66 -3.17 5.42
C GLY A 84 -17.99 -4.16 6.37
N LEU A 85 -16.69 -4.41 6.21
CA LEU A 85 -15.92 -5.28 7.11
C LEU A 85 -15.94 -4.74 8.55
N VAL A 86 -15.78 -3.44 8.75
CA VAL A 86 -15.82 -2.83 10.09
C VAL A 86 -17.17 -3.09 10.78
N LEU A 87 -18.28 -3.09 10.03
CA LEU A 87 -19.61 -3.40 10.58
C LEU A 87 -19.79 -4.88 10.94
N VAL A 88 -19.08 -5.79 10.27
CA VAL A 88 -19.27 -7.25 10.43
C VAL A 88 -18.25 -7.87 11.39
N ILE A 89 -16.97 -7.50 11.26
CA ILE A 89 -15.85 -8.08 12.00
C ILE A 89 -15.12 -7.06 12.90
N GLY A 90 -15.61 -5.83 12.96
CA GLY A 90 -15.05 -4.77 13.80
C GLY A 90 -13.81 -4.09 13.21
N TRP A 91 -13.38 -3.03 13.90
CA TRP A 91 -12.27 -2.18 13.48
C TRP A 91 -10.96 -2.96 13.39
N SER A 92 -10.55 -3.60 14.49
CA SER A 92 -9.22 -4.19 14.61
C SER A 92 -8.97 -5.31 13.61
N ALA A 93 -9.92 -6.22 13.41
CA ALA A 93 -9.81 -7.27 12.39
C ALA A 93 -9.77 -6.68 10.97
N SER A 94 -10.57 -5.66 10.67
CA SER A 94 -10.59 -5.01 9.36
C SER A 94 -9.25 -4.33 9.02
N PHE A 95 -8.67 -3.61 9.99
CA PHE A 95 -7.36 -2.97 9.80
C PHE A 95 -6.21 -3.97 9.79
N ALA A 96 -6.33 -5.11 10.50
CA ALA A 96 -5.37 -6.21 10.39
C ALA A 96 -5.36 -6.83 8.99
N ILE A 97 -6.53 -7.00 8.35
CA ILE A 97 -6.61 -7.41 6.94
C ILE A 97 -5.89 -6.39 6.05
N GLY A 98 -6.14 -5.09 6.26
CA GLY A 98 -5.44 -4.01 5.54
C GLY A 98 -3.92 -4.08 5.69
N ALA A 99 -3.42 -4.38 6.89
CA ALA A 99 -2.00 -4.57 7.16
C ALA A 99 -1.42 -5.75 6.38
N VAL A 100 -2.11 -6.90 6.36
CA VAL A 100 -1.70 -8.07 5.57
C VAL A 100 -1.67 -7.73 4.09
N LEU A 101 -2.69 -7.06 3.55
CA LEU A 101 -2.75 -6.66 2.15
C LEU A 101 -1.59 -5.71 1.77
N ALA A 102 -1.21 -4.78 2.66
CA ALA A 102 -0.06 -3.90 2.44
C ALA A 102 1.27 -4.68 2.39
N VAL A 103 1.46 -5.66 3.29
CA VAL A 103 2.63 -6.55 3.26
C VAL A 103 2.66 -7.37 1.97
N LEU A 104 1.53 -7.97 1.58
CA LEU A 104 1.41 -8.76 0.36
C LEU A 104 1.72 -7.92 -0.88
N ALA A 105 1.23 -6.67 -0.94
CA ALA A 105 1.58 -5.75 -2.01
C ALA A 105 3.08 -5.45 -2.07
N GLY A 106 3.73 -5.27 -0.91
CA GLY A 106 5.18 -5.11 -0.83
C GLY A 106 5.94 -6.33 -1.33
N VAL A 107 5.54 -7.53 -0.89
CA VAL A 107 6.13 -8.81 -1.33
C VAL A 107 5.93 -9.02 -2.83
N ALA A 108 4.77 -8.66 -3.38
CA ALA A 108 4.48 -8.78 -4.80
C ALA A 108 5.50 -8.02 -5.67
N MET A 109 6.04 -6.90 -5.18
CA MET A 109 7.05 -6.11 -5.89
C MET A 109 8.39 -6.84 -6.06
N VAL A 110 8.65 -7.93 -5.32
CA VAL A 110 9.86 -8.76 -5.51
C VAL A 110 9.80 -9.54 -6.82
N PHE A 111 8.61 -9.84 -7.33
CA PHE A 111 8.43 -10.59 -8.57
C PHE A 111 8.54 -9.72 -9.83
N LEU A 112 8.67 -8.39 -9.69
CA LEU A 112 8.94 -7.49 -10.80
C LEU A 112 10.37 -7.71 -11.32
N ARG A 113 10.48 -8.00 -12.62
CA ARG A 113 11.75 -8.33 -13.30
C ARG A 113 12.46 -7.06 -13.75
N PRO A 114 13.78 -6.90 -13.54
CA PRO A 114 14.51 -5.76 -14.10
C PRO A 114 14.26 -5.63 -15.61
N THR A 115 14.02 -4.41 -16.09
CA THR A 115 13.94 -4.15 -17.53
C THR A 115 15.35 -4.13 -18.12
N ALA A 116 15.51 -4.62 -19.35
CA ALA A 116 16.82 -4.79 -20.00
C ALA A 116 17.62 -3.48 -20.17
N ALA A 117 16.98 -2.32 -19.99
CA ALA A 117 17.62 -1.00 -20.01
C ALA A 117 18.39 -0.65 -18.72
N ALA A 118 18.40 -1.53 -17.71
CA ALA A 118 19.03 -1.29 -16.40
C ALA A 118 20.41 -1.97 -16.21
N ASN A 119 21.08 -2.39 -17.29
CA ASN A 119 22.48 -2.86 -17.27
C ASN A 119 23.36 -1.99 -18.17
#